data_AF-A0A1G9ZTY1-F1
#
_entry.id   AF-A0A1G9ZTY1-F1
#
_cell.length_a   1.000
_cell.length_b   1.000
_cell.length_c   1.000
_cell.angle_alpha   90.00
_cell.angle_beta   90.00
_cell.angle_gamma   90.00
#
_symmetry.space_group_name_H-M   'P 1'
#
loop_
_entity.id
_entity.type
_entity.pdbx_description
1 polymer ?
#
loop_
_entity_poly.entity_id
_entity_poly.type
_entity_poly.pdbx_seq_one_letter_code
_entity_poly.pdbx_strand_id
1 'polypeptide(L)'
;MDANGFAGLYDWEESQPVDLVDGRYSSAFLAGHKDGRELDVHGLRVGDDGTFELATTDPWALPADTLTGRGVIGGLGVACVSREAQRAMHVGYDLPAHHVTDLRLLGFK
;
A
#
# COMPACT_ATOMS: atom_id res chain seq x y z
N MET A 1 4.04 -19.80 6.11
CA MET A 1 4.91 -18.83 6.80
C MET A 1 6.10 -18.60 5.89
N ASP A 2 6.40 -17.35 5.55
CA ASP A 2 7.54 -17.00 4.71
C ASP A 2 8.87 -17.10 5.48
N ALA A 3 9.99 -16.79 4.83
CA ALA A 3 11.32 -16.80 5.44
C ALA A 3 11.48 -15.80 6.60
N ASN A 4 10.58 -14.82 6.71
CA ASN A 4 10.60 -13.76 7.73
C ASN A 4 9.59 -14.02 8.87
N GLY A 5 8.87 -15.14 8.85
CA GLY A 5 7.91 -15.49 9.88
C GLY A 5 6.50 -14.93 9.67
N PHE A 6 6.17 -14.40 8.49
CA PHE A 6 4.82 -13.93 8.18
C PHE A 6 3.97 -15.05 7.57
N ALA A 7 2.71 -15.17 7.98
CA ALA A 7 1.74 -16.08 7.39
C ALA A 7 0.52 -15.30 6.90
N GLY A 8 -0.04 -15.68 5.75
CA GLY A 8 -1.26 -15.07 5.25
C GLY A 8 -2.41 -15.24 6.25
N LEU A 9 -3.11 -14.14 6.52
CA LEU A 9 -4.26 -14.09 7.41
C LEU A 9 -5.56 -13.89 6.64
N TYR A 10 -5.54 -13.00 5.66
CA TYR A 10 -6.75 -12.55 4.98
C TYR A 10 -6.41 -11.98 3.60
N ASP A 11 -7.25 -12.27 2.60
CA ASP A 11 -7.22 -11.60 1.30
C ASP A 11 -8.37 -10.58 1.27
N TRP A 12 -8.07 -9.35 0.86
CA TRP A 12 -9.08 -8.31 0.77
C TRP A 12 -10.14 -8.63 -0.29
N GLU A 13 -11.38 -8.18 -0.10
CA GLU A 13 -12.50 -8.49 -1.00
C GLU A 13 -12.25 -7.97 -2.42
N GLU A 14 -11.54 -6.86 -2.53
CA GLU A 14 -11.14 -6.22 -3.78
C GLU A 14 -9.89 -6.83 -4.43
N SER A 15 -9.28 -7.84 -3.79
CA SER A 15 -8.07 -8.48 -4.29
C SER A 15 -8.30 -9.16 -5.63
N GLN A 16 -7.34 -9.01 -6.53
CA GLN A 16 -7.31 -9.67 -7.83
C GLN A 16 -6.07 -10.56 -7.92
N PRO A 17 -6.15 -11.67 -8.67
CA PRO A 17 -4.97 -12.46 -8.95
C PRO A 17 -3.97 -11.67 -9.81
N VAL A 18 -2.71 -11.69 -9.40
CA VAL A 18 -1.57 -11.17 -10.18
C VAL A 18 -0.55 -12.27 -10.42
N ASP A 19 -0.10 -12.38 -11.66
CA ASP A 19 0.94 -13.34 -12.05
C ASP A 19 2.31 -12.64 -12.01
N LEU A 20 3.20 -13.14 -11.17
CA LEU A 20 4.60 -12.72 -11.07
C LEU A 20 5.50 -13.86 -11.59
N VAL A 21 6.80 -13.58 -11.73
CA VAL A 21 7.79 -14.52 -12.29
C VAL A 21 7.79 -15.89 -11.59
N ASP A 22 7.49 -15.92 -10.30
CA ASP A 22 7.59 -17.10 -9.45
C ASP A 22 6.23 -17.68 -9.03
N GLY A 23 5.12 -17.14 -9.51
CA GLY A 23 3.80 -17.68 -9.21
C GLY A 23 2.65 -16.68 -9.34
N ARG A 24 1.50 -17.11 -8.84
CA ARG A 24 0.26 -16.35 -8.82
C ARG A 24 -0.07 -15.94 -7.40
N TYR A 25 -0.34 -14.66 -7.19
CA TYR A 25 -0.53 -14.05 -5.88
C TYR A 25 -1.81 -13.23 -5.81
N SER A 26 -2.31 -13.03 -4.60
CA SER A 26 -3.35 -12.04 -4.30
C SER A 26 -2.74 -10.63 -4.39
N SER A 27 -3.40 -9.69 -5.07
CA SER A 27 -2.90 -8.33 -5.21
C SER A 27 -3.09 -7.48 -3.95
N ALA A 28 -4.04 -7.86 -3.10
CA ALA A 28 -4.29 -7.22 -1.81
C ALA A 28 -4.46 -8.31 -0.73
N PHE A 29 -3.61 -8.31 0.29
CA PHE A 29 -3.69 -9.28 1.39
C PHE A 29 -3.03 -8.79 2.68
N LEU A 30 -3.46 -9.35 3.80
CA LEU A 30 -2.90 -9.18 5.13
C LEU A 30 -2.09 -10.43 5.52
N ALA A 31 -0.86 -10.22 5.96
CA ALA A 31 -0.04 -11.25 6.57
C ALA A 31 0.32 -10.88 8.01
N GLY A 32 0.34 -11.87 8.90
CA GLY A 32 0.62 -11.69 10.32
C GLY A 32 1.88 -12.42 10.76
N HIS A 33 2.54 -11.86 11.75
CA HIS A 33 3.65 -12.48 12.46
C HIS A 33 3.24 -12.83 13.89
N LYS A 34 3.81 -13.91 14.44
CA LYS A 34 3.46 -14.44 15.77
C LYS A 34 3.68 -13.49 16.95
N ASP A 35 4.42 -12.40 16.74
CA ASP A 35 4.67 -11.37 17.76
C ASP A 35 3.68 -10.20 17.69
N GLY A 36 2.62 -10.33 16.88
CA GLY A 36 1.55 -9.35 16.76
C GLY A 36 1.77 -8.30 15.67
N ARG A 37 2.86 -8.35 14.90
CA ARG A 37 3.03 -7.49 13.72
C ARG A 37 2.16 -7.95 12.56
N GLU A 38 1.66 -6.99 11.81
CA GLU A 38 0.89 -7.21 10.60
C GLU A 38 1.54 -6.49 9.41
N LEU A 39 1.39 -7.08 8.23
CA LEU A 39 1.81 -6.54 6.95
C LEU A 39 0.60 -6.53 6.02
N ASP A 40 0.13 -5.33 5.69
CA ASP A 40 -0.91 -5.13 4.69
C ASP A 40 -0.25 -4.79 3.35
N VAL A 41 -0.46 -5.64 2.35
CA VAL A 41 0.21 -5.56 1.04
C VAL A 41 -0.81 -5.24 -0.03
N HIS A 42 -0.54 -4.19 -0.81
CA HIS A 42 -1.35 -3.77 -1.95
C HIS A 42 -0.47 -3.61 -3.19
N GLY A 43 -0.82 -4.32 -4.25
CA GLY A 43 -0.16 -4.26 -5.55
C GLY A 43 -0.61 -3.05 -6.35
N LEU A 44 0.34 -2.48 -7.10
CA LEU A 44 0.08 -1.41 -8.06
C LEU A 44 0.31 -1.92 -9.49
N ARG A 45 -0.58 -1.53 -10.40
CA ARG A 45 -0.34 -1.60 -11.85
C ARG A 45 0.35 -0.31 -12.28
N VAL A 46 1.32 -0.45 -13.18
CA VAL A 46 1.96 0.68 -13.85
C VAL A 46 1.49 0.66 -15.30
N GLY A 47 0.75 1.69 -15.70
CA GLY A 47 0.29 1.86 -17.08
C GLY A 47 1.44 2.20 -18.03
N ASP A 48 1.25 1.96 -19.32
CA ASP A 48 2.24 2.29 -20.37
C ASP A 48 2.56 3.79 -20.44
N ASP A 49 1.64 4.64 -19.98
CA ASP A 49 1.78 6.08 -19.86
C ASP A 49 2.43 6.54 -18.53
N GLY A 50 2.85 5.59 -17.70
CA GLY A 50 3.47 5.84 -16.40
C GLY A 50 2.47 6.16 -15.27
N THR A 51 1.17 5.98 -15.50
CA THR A 51 0.16 6.10 -14.44
C THR A 51 0.23 4.93 -13.47
N PHE A 52 -0.16 5.17 -12.22
CA PHE A 52 -0.24 4.15 -11.18
C PHE A 52 -1.70 3.88 -10.83
N GLU A 53 -2.08 2.62 -10.73
CA GLU A 53 -3.43 2.21 -10.32
C GLU A 53 -3.33 1.09 -9.28
N LEU A 54 -4.27 1.07 -8.32
CA LEU A 54 -4.41 -0.08 -7.43
C LEU A 54 -4.83 -1.32 -8.23
N ALA A 55 -4.17 -2.45 -8.00
CA ALA A 55 -4.43 -3.70 -8.70
C ALA A 55 -5.66 -4.44 -8.13
N THR A 56 -6.80 -3.77 -8.02
CA THR A 56 -8.00 -4.28 -7.33
C THR A 56 -9.19 -4.43 -8.30
N THR A 57 -10.32 -4.95 -7.81
CA THR A 57 -11.58 -5.07 -8.57
C THR A 57 -12.25 -3.75 -8.87
N ASP A 58 -11.94 -2.70 -8.11
CA ASP A 58 -12.35 -1.32 -8.36
C ASP A 58 -11.08 -0.45 -8.43
N PRO A 59 -10.36 -0.50 -9.56
CA PRO A 59 -9.06 0.14 -9.68
C PRO A 59 -9.21 1.66 -9.63
N TRP A 60 -8.38 2.30 -8.83
CA TRP A 60 -8.35 3.76 -8.75
C TRP A 60 -6.96 4.29 -9.11
N ALA A 61 -6.94 5.29 -9.99
CA ALA A 61 -5.75 6.02 -10.40
C ALA A 61 -5.16 6.85 -9.26
N LEU A 62 -3.86 6.64 -9.02
CA LEU A 62 -3.05 7.38 -8.09
C LEU A 62 -2.25 8.48 -8.81
N PRO A 63 -1.79 9.53 -8.10
CA PRO A 63 -0.98 10.59 -8.68
C PRO A 63 0.25 10.07 -9.44
N ALA A 64 0.67 10.76 -10.51
CA ALA A 64 1.84 10.36 -11.31
C ALA A 64 3.15 10.32 -10.50
N ASP A 65 3.22 11.01 -9.36
CA ASP A 65 4.39 11.01 -8.47
C ASP A 65 4.36 9.91 -7.40
N THR A 66 3.42 8.95 -7.48
CA THR A 66 3.12 7.97 -6.40
C THR A 66 4.37 7.33 -5.80
N LEU A 67 5.32 6.84 -6.60
CA LEU A 67 6.52 6.11 -6.10
C LEU A 67 7.78 6.99 -5.97
N THR A 68 7.63 8.32 -5.94
CA THR A 68 8.76 9.26 -5.87
C THR A 68 9.19 9.59 -4.44
N GLY A 69 8.37 9.26 -3.42
CA GLY A 69 8.66 9.56 -2.02
C GLY A 69 9.95 8.90 -1.51
N ARG A 70 10.69 9.62 -0.68
CA ARG A 70 11.90 9.12 0.00
C ARG A 70 11.85 9.55 1.47
N GLY A 71 12.20 8.65 2.37
CA GLY A 71 12.18 8.89 3.81
C GLY A 71 13.31 8.17 4.53
N VAL A 72 13.33 8.27 5.87
CA VAL A 72 14.30 7.60 6.73
C VAL A 72 13.58 6.99 7.93
N ILE A 73 13.79 5.69 8.19
CA ILE A 73 13.28 4.98 9.37
C ILE A 73 14.49 4.39 10.11
N GLY A 74 14.69 4.77 11.37
CA GLY A 74 15.81 4.24 12.18
C GLY A 74 17.20 4.50 11.58
N GLY A 75 17.36 5.57 10.81
CA GLY A 75 18.62 5.89 10.09
C GLY A 75 18.77 5.20 8.72
N LEU A 76 17.82 4.33 8.32
CA LEU A 76 17.82 3.67 7.03
C LEU A 76 16.96 4.43 6.02
N GLY A 77 17.52 4.74 4.85
CA GLY A 77 16.77 5.33 3.75
C GLY A 77 15.75 4.35 3.19
N VAL A 78 14.52 4.83 2.96
CA VAL A 78 13.42 4.01 2.43
C VAL A 78 12.74 4.71 1.25
N ALA A 79 12.31 3.91 0.26
CA ALA A 79 11.34 4.36 -0.72
C ALA A 79 9.95 4.36 -0.06
N CYS A 80 9.19 5.42 -0.28
CA CYS A 80 7.82 5.55 0.21
C CYS A 80 6.95 6.20 -0.84
N VAL A 81 5.63 6.15 -0.62
CA VAL A 81 4.68 6.87 -1.48
C VAL A 81 4.86 8.39 -1.33
N SER A 82 4.51 9.14 -2.38
CA SER A 82 4.48 10.61 -2.31
C SER A 82 3.47 11.10 -1.28
N ARG A 83 3.66 12.34 -0.86
CA ARG A 83 2.72 13.06 0.01
C ARG A 83 1.31 13.09 -0.59
N GLU A 84 1.20 13.36 -1.89
CA GLU A 84 -0.11 13.41 -2.57
C GLU A 84 -0.73 12.02 -2.71
N ALA A 85 0.07 10.97 -2.93
CA ALA A 85 -0.43 9.60 -2.94
C ALA A 85 -0.94 9.15 -1.56
N GLN A 86 -0.24 9.51 -0.47
CA GLN A 86 -0.76 9.30 0.89
C GLN A 86 -2.15 9.93 1.07
N ARG A 87 -2.33 11.18 0.64
CA ARG A 87 -3.65 11.82 0.69
C ARG A 87 -4.68 11.11 -0.17
N ALA A 88 -4.34 10.73 -1.40
CA ALA A 88 -5.25 10.03 -2.29
C ALA A 88 -5.78 8.74 -1.64
N MET A 89 -4.91 7.96 -1.00
CA MET A 89 -5.29 6.73 -0.29
C MET A 89 -6.13 6.95 0.99
N HIS A 90 -6.33 8.21 1.41
CA HIS A 90 -7.12 8.59 2.58
C HIS A 90 -8.44 9.30 2.20
N VAL A 91 -9.05 8.86 1.10
CA VAL A 91 -10.35 9.33 0.63
C VAL A 91 -11.30 8.14 0.51
N GLY A 92 -12.60 8.36 0.75
CA GLY A 92 -13.64 7.36 0.50
C GLY A 92 -14.02 6.50 1.71
N TYR A 93 -13.45 6.77 2.89
CA TYR A 93 -13.83 6.12 4.15
C TYR A 93 -13.78 7.07 5.34
N ASP A 94 -14.44 6.70 6.43
CA ASP A 94 -14.42 7.45 7.68
C ASP A 94 -13.02 7.38 8.30
N LEU A 95 -12.29 8.49 8.26
CA LEU A 95 -10.93 8.56 8.74
C LEU A 95 -10.86 8.41 10.27
N PRO A 96 -10.15 7.40 10.79
CA PRO A 96 -9.78 7.36 12.20
C PRO A 96 -8.98 8.60 12.61
N ALA A 97 -9.06 8.97 13.90
CA ALA A 97 -8.40 10.19 14.40
C ALA A 97 -6.88 10.24 14.15
N HIS A 98 -6.21 9.09 14.11
CA HIS A 98 -4.78 9.02 13.82
C HIS A 98 -4.49 9.30 12.34
N HIS A 99 -5.29 8.79 11.40
CA HIS A 99 -5.17 9.13 9.98
C HIS A 99 -5.37 10.64 9.73
N VAL A 100 -6.34 11.27 10.41
CA VAL A 100 -6.53 12.73 10.34
C VAL A 100 -5.27 13.47 10.82
N THR A 101 -4.63 12.96 11.87
CA THR A 101 -3.39 13.54 12.40
C THR A 101 -2.24 13.35 11.42
N ASP A 102 -2.10 12.20 10.79
CA ASP A 102 -1.07 11.90 9.79
C ASP A 102 -1.19 12.84 8.58
N LEU A 103 -2.40 13.03 8.06
CA LEU A 103 -2.64 13.99 6.97
C LEU A 103 -2.29 15.42 7.36
N ARG A 104 -2.54 15.84 8.62
CA ARG A 104 -2.13 17.15 9.12
C ARG A 104 -0.62 17.30 9.24
N LEU A 105 0.10 16.26 9.65
CA LEU A 105 1.58 16.27 9.67
C LEU A 105 2.15 16.37 8.25
N LEU A 106 1.43 15.84 7.27
CA LEU A 106 1.69 16.05 5.85
C LEU A 106 1.20 17.43 5.36
N GLY A 107 0.64 18.30 6.19
CA GLY A 107 0.20 19.65 5.79
C GLY A 107 -1.10 19.70 5.01
N PHE A 108 -1.94 18.66 5.10
CA PHE A 108 -3.32 18.69 4.61
C PHE A 108 -4.28 19.12 5.74
N LYS A 109 -5.41 19.72 5.37
CA LYS A 109 -6.38 20.26 6.32
C LYS A 109 -7.53 19.30 6.55
#